data_AF-A0A7W0PTI4-F1
#
_entry.id   AF-A0A7W0PTI4-F1
#
_cell.length_a   1.000
_cell.length_b   1.000
_cell.length_c   1.000
_cell.angle_alpha   90.00
_cell.angle_beta   90.00
_cell.angle_gamma   90.00
#
_symmetry.space_group_name_H-M   'P 1'
#
loop_
_entity.id
_entity.type
_entity.pdbx_description
1 polymer ?
#
loop_
_entity_poly.entity_id
_entity_poly.type
_entity_poly.pdbx_seq_one_letter_code
_entity_poly.pdbx_strand_id
1 'polypeptide(L)' 'YGAYISLEKRHIERKVAALSRYASQQHRRYADPEYVWNLARVHGVNVNREYAECFQVYRIVA' A
#
# COMPACT_ATOMS: atom_id res chain seq x y z
N TYR A 1 -8.32 -12.36 9.37
CA TYR A 1 -6.98 -12.76 8.89
C TYR A 1 -6.45 -11.69 7.95
N GLY A 2 -5.14 -11.45 7.91
CA GLY A 2 -4.52 -10.52 6.96
C GLY A 2 -4.10 -11.26 5.69
N ALA A 3 -4.54 -10.79 4.52
CA ALA A 3 -4.02 -11.24 3.23
C ALA A 3 -3.01 -10.21 2.72
N TYR A 4 -1.83 -10.69 2.33
CA TYR A 4 -0.76 -9.85 1.81
C TYR A 4 -0.54 -10.13 0.34
N ILE A 5 -0.52 -9.08 -0.47
CA ILE A 5 -0.25 -9.16 -1.91
C ILE A 5 1.10 -8.50 -2.16
N SER A 6 2.05 -9.28 -2.69
CA SER A 6 3.38 -8.75 -3.01
C SER A 6 3.30 -7.73 -4.14
N LEU A 7 4.01 -6.62 -3.98
CA LEU A 7 4.07 -5.54 -4.96
C LEU A 7 5.50 -5.34 -5.46
N GLU A 8 5.60 -4.81 -6.67
CA GLU A 8 6.84 -4.31 -7.24
C GLU A 8 6.86 -2.78 -7.13
N LYS A 9 8.06 -2.20 -7.22
CA LYS A 9 8.27 -0.74 -7.18
C LYS A 9 7.30 0.02 -8.11
N ARG A 10 7.11 -0.46 -9.34
CA ARG A 10 6.21 0.14 -10.34
C ARG A 10 4.75 0.21 -9.88
N HIS A 11 4.30 -0.70 -9.02
CA HIS A 11 2.94 -0.69 -8.48
C HIS A 11 2.77 0.46 -7.47
N ILE A 12 3.78 0.68 -6.63
CA ILE A 12 3.77 1.78 -5.65
C ILE A 12 3.86 3.13 -6.37
N GLU A 13 4.71 3.25 -7.40
CA GLU A 13 4.80 4.46 -8.23
C GLU A 13 3.45 4.82 -8.87
N ARG A 14 2.75 3.83 -9.45
CA ARG A 14 1.41 4.02 -10.00
C ARG A 14 0.40 4.42 -8.92
N LYS A 15 0.48 3.83 -7.73
CA LYS A 15 -0.39 4.17 -6.59
C LYS A 15 -0.18 5.61 -6.14
N VAL A 16 1.07 6.05 -5.97
CA VAL A 16 1.41 7.43 -5.61
C VAL A 16 0.93 8.41 -6.68
N ALA A 17 1.14 8.09 -7.96
CA ALA A 17 0.68 8.92 -9.08
C ALA A 17 -0.86 9.01 -9.16
N ALA A 18 -1.58 7.96 -8.77
CA ALA A 18 -3.04 7.99 -8.67
C ALA A 18 -3.50 8.83 -7.47
N LEU A 19 -2.85 8.69 -6.31
CA LEU A 19 -3.19 9.45 -5.10
C LEU A 19 -2.95 10.96 -5.26
N SER A 20 -1.91 11.36 -6.01
CA SER A 20 -1.60 12.78 -6.26
C SER A 20 -2.70 13.53 -7.02
N ARG A 21 -3.59 12.82 -7.74
CA ARG A 21 -4.73 13.41 -8.45
C ARG A 21 -5.83 13.92 -7.52
N TYR A 22 -5.90 13.45 -6.28
CA TYR A 22 -6.88 13.91 -5.29
C TYR A 22 -6.42 15.22 -4.62
N ALA A 23 -6.41 16.32 -5.39
CA ALA A 23 -5.89 17.62 -4.96
C ALA A 23 -6.49 18.11 -3.62
N SER A 24 -7.79 17.89 -3.39
CA SER A 24 -8.46 18.28 -2.14
C SER A 24 -7.96 17.53 -0.90
N GLN A 25 -7.31 16.37 -1.07
CA GLN A 25 -6.83 15.51 0.01
C GLN A 25 -5.32 15.60 0.26
N GLN A 26 -4.56 16.39 -0.52
CA GLN A 26 -3.10 16.45 -0.41
C GLN A 26 -2.57 16.94 0.95
N HIS A 27 -3.37 17.71 1.70
CA HIS A 27 -3.02 18.19 3.04
C HIS A 27 -3.05 17.08 4.11
N ARG A 28 -3.56 15.89 3.78
CA ARG A 28 -3.68 14.77 4.71
C ARG A 28 -2.39 13.98 4.72
N ARG A 29 -1.92 13.63 5.92
CA ARG A 29 -0.67 12.83 6.09
C ARG A 29 -0.68 11.50 5.34
N TYR A 30 -1.85 10.88 5.17
CA TYR A 30 -1.97 9.62 4.42
C TYR A 30 -1.85 9.79 2.90
N ALA A 31 -1.96 11.01 2.39
CA ALA A 31 -1.76 11.33 0.98
C ALA A 31 -0.29 11.60 0.65
N ASP A 32 0.57 11.67 1.67
CA ASP A 32 2.02 11.81 1.51
C ASP A 32 2.58 10.57 0.79
N PRO A 33 3.28 10.74 -0.34
CA PRO A 33 3.96 9.66 -1.04
C PRO A 33 4.86 8.83 -0.11
N GLU A 34 5.62 9.47 0.78
CA GLU A 34 6.55 8.80 1.68
C GLU A 34 5.80 7.87 2.65
N TYR A 35 4.63 8.31 3.13
CA TYR A 35 3.76 7.48 3.96
C TYR A 35 3.33 6.21 3.21
N VAL A 36 2.95 6.34 1.93
CA VAL A 36 2.53 5.21 1.09
C VAL A 36 3.69 4.22 0.88
N TRP A 37 4.90 4.71 0.60
CA TRP A 37 6.10 3.89 0.46
C TRP A 37 6.46 3.15 1.76
N ASN A 38 6.46 3.86 2.88
CA ASN A 38 6.80 3.29 4.18
C ASN A 38 5.79 2.21 4.59
N LEU A 39 4.50 2.45 4.38
CA LEU A 39 3.47 1.47 4.69
C LEU A 39 3.62 0.20 3.86
N ALA A 40 3.90 0.34 2.55
CA ALA A 40 4.12 -0.80 1.67
C ALA A 40 5.36 -1.63 2.07
N ARG A 41 6.42 -0.98 2.57
CA ARG A 41 7.62 -1.66 3.09
C ARG A 41 7.33 -2.42 4.38
N VAL A 42 6.64 -1.80 5.34
CA VAL A 42 6.25 -2.46 6.60
C VAL A 42 5.43 -3.72 6.31
N HIS A 43 4.49 -3.65 5.37
CA HIS A 43 3.74 -4.82 4.94
C HIS A 43 4.60 -5.86 4.22
N GLY A 44 5.55 -5.43 3.39
CA GLY A 44 6.50 -6.33 2.72
C GLY A 44 7.33 -7.15 3.70
N VAL A 45 7.84 -6.50 4.76
CA VAL A 45 8.63 -7.16 5.83
C VAL A 45 7.85 -8.30 6.47
N ASN A 46 6.54 -8.13 6.71
CA ASN A 46 5.69 -9.16 7.33
C ASN A 46 5.58 -10.46 6.50
N VAL A 47 5.91 -10.41 5.20
CA VAL A 47 5.82 -11.55 4.28
C VAL A 47 7.10 -11.81 3.48
N ASN A 48 8.24 -11.28 3.97
CA ASN A 48 9.56 -11.42 3.35
C ASN A 48 9.58 -10.98 1.86
N ARG A 49 8.97 -9.82 1.57
CA ARG A 49 8.95 -9.16 0.25
C ARG A 49 9.40 -7.71 0.40
N GLU A 50 9.85 -7.09 -0.69
CA GLU A 50 10.26 -5.68 -0.68
C GLU A 50 9.08 -4.73 -0.42
N TYR A 51 7.95 -5.00 -1.07
CA TYR A 51 6.70 -4.28 -0.86
C TYR A 51 5.53 -5.26 -0.82
N ALA A 52 4.53 -4.94 -0.01
CA ALA A 52 3.24 -5.62 -0.06
C ALA A 52 2.10 -4.66 0.27
N GLU A 53 0.89 -5.04 -0.13
CA GLU A 53 -0.34 -4.47 0.41
C GLU A 53 -1.04 -5.48 1.30
N CYS A 54 -1.63 -4.99 2.39
CA CYS A 54 -2.33 -5.79 3.38
C CYS A 54 -3.84 -5.54 3.29
N PHE A 55 -4.62 -6.61 3.27
CA PHE A 55 -6.07 -6.61 3.21
C PHE A 55 -6.65 -7.38 4.39
N GLN A 56 -7.74 -6.88 4.97
CA GLN A 56 -8.49 -7.60 6.00
C GLN A 56 -9.46 -8.59 5.35
N VAL A 57 -9.26 -9.87 5.65
CA VAL A 57 -10.16 -10.96 5.21
C VAL A 57 -11.11 -11.32 6.34
N TYR A 58 -12.40 -11.11 6.08
CA TYR A 58 -13.51 -11.48 6.98
C TYR A 58 -14.03 -12.89 6.73
N ARG A 59 -14.03 -13.35 5.46
CA ARG A 59 -14.52 -14.68 5.07
C ARG A 59 -13.54 -15.29 4.07
N ILE A 60 -13.12 -16.52 4.37
CA ILE A 60 -12.38 -17.37 3.43
C ILE A 60 -13.40 -18.34 2.82
N VAL A 61 -13.44 -18.42 1.50
CA VAL A 61 -14.20 -19.43 0.77
C VAL A 61 -13.16 -20.34 0.13
N ALA A 62 -13.19 -21.62 0.49
CA ALA A 62 -12.31 -22.66 -0.02
C ALA A 62 -13.05 -23.49 -1.08
#